data_AF-A0A4R2NGU5-F1
#
_entry.id   AF-A0A4R2NGU5-F1
#
_cell.length_a   1.000
_cell.length_b   1.000
_cell.length_c   1.000
_cell.angle_alpha   90.00
_cell.angle_beta   90.00
_cell.angle_gamma   90.00
#
_symmetry.space_group_name_H-M   'P 1'
#
loop_
_entity.id
_entity.type
_entity.pdbx_description
1 polymer ?
#
loop_
_entity_poly.entity_id
_entity_poly.type
_entity_poly.pdbx_seq_one_letter_code
_entity_poly.pdbx_strand_id
1 'polypeptide(L)'
;MDDLNLIPYTVKQRMEQANETPAGIELIKAPRLWRLGCKGQGIVVAVLDTGCQWDHIDLRGQVIDGRNFTKDYNGDPHNFYDNHYHGTHVAGTIAARENDEGVVGAAPEAKLLIGKVVAEDGTSTYQNVIDGIHYAIDWRGPGGEKVRVISMSLGGKKDDPHLHDAIKRAVRKGIMVVCAAGNNGDGKVITTEITYPGDYPEVVSVGAVTLDKQPAEFSNTNKEIDLVAPGVDIKSTIPLNKYAVLSGTSMATPHVSGGAAVLINGFESKLRRRLTEPEMYKLLTKHTVSLDESRKAEGHGLLDLSKGIKPKK
;
A
#
# COMPACT_ATOMS: atom_id res chain seq x y z
N MET A 1 -20.40 -5.68 -17.03
CA MET A 1 -20.44 -5.64 -15.56
C MET A 1 -19.58 -4.47 -15.16
N ASP A 2 -19.99 -3.74 -14.12
CA ASP A 2 -19.20 -2.61 -13.62
C ASP A 2 -18.13 -3.19 -12.69
N ASP A 3 -16.97 -3.49 -13.27
CA ASP A 3 -15.92 -4.25 -12.59
C ASP A 3 -14.83 -3.32 -12.06
N LEU A 4 -14.29 -3.66 -10.89
CA LEU A 4 -13.05 -3.09 -10.37
C LEU A 4 -11.89 -3.84 -11.01
N ASN A 5 -10.77 -3.15 -11.22
CA ASN A 5 -9.58 -3.76 -11.80
C ASN A 5 -8.35 -3.29 -11.02
N LEU A 6 -7.24 -4.01 -11.12
CA LEU A 6 -5.95 -3.42 -10.77
C LEU A 6 -5.76 -2.13 -11.56
N ILE A 7 -5.19 -1.12 -10.92
CA ILE A 7 -4.81 0.08 -11.66
C ILE A 7 -3.73 -0.33 -12.70
N PRO A 8 -3.85 0.06 -13.98
CA PRO A 8 -2.94 -0.40 -15.03
C PRO A 8 -1.47 -0.12 -14.71
N TYR A 9 -0.57 -1.08 -14.88
CA TYR A 9 0.86 -0.90 -14.60
C TYR A 9 1.71 -1.59 -15.67
N THR A 10 3.01 -1.32 -15.66
CA THR A 10 3.97 -1.96 -16.58
C THR A 10 4.98 -2.83 -15.86
N VAL A 11 5.39 -3.93 -16.51
CA VAL A 11 6.48 -4.79 -16.04
C VAL A 11 7.73 -4.48 -16.86
N LYS A 12 8.74 -3.88 -16.25
CA LYS A 12 9.99 -3.50 -16.95
C LYS A 12 11.02 -4.61 -16.97
N GLN A 13 11.15 -5.33 -15.86
CA GLN A 13 12.18 -6.36 -15.70
C GLN A 13 11.72 -7.43 -14.70
N ARG A 14 12.13 -8.68 -14.92
CA ARG A 14 12.08 -9.76 -13.92
C ARG A 14 13.50 -10.21 -13.59
N MET A 15 13.73 -10.60 -12.35
CA MET A 15 15.05 -10.95 -11.82
C MET A 15 14.92 -12.21 -10.96
N GLU A 16 15.90 -13.11 -11.07
CA GLU A 16 15.96 -14.33 -10.24
C GLU A 16 16.43 -14.03 -8.81
N GLN A 17 17.24 -12.98 -8.64
CA GLN A 17 17.84 -12.61 -7.37
C GLN A 17 17.86 -11.09 -7.20
N ALA A 18 17.81 -10.66 -5.95
CA ALA A 18 18.05 -9.29 -5.51
C ALA A 18 18.85 -9.36 -4.20
N ASN A 19 19.55 -8.27 -3.87
CA ASN A 19 20.20 -8.10 -2.57
C ASN A 19 20.41 -6.61 -2.30
N GLU A 20 19.32 -5.89 -2.06
CA GLU A 20 19.37 -4.44 -1.85
C GLU A 20 18.15 -3.92 -1.07
N THR A 21 18.30 -2.76 -0.45
CA THR A 21 17.15 -1.93 -0.11
C THR A 21 16.71 -1.19 -1.38
N PRO A 22 15.48 -1.39 -1.90
CA PRO A 22 15.05 -0.76 -3.14
C PRO A 22 15.10 0.77 -3.05
N ALA A 23 15.45 1.44 -4.16
CA ALA A 23 15.60 2.89 -4.21
C ALA A 23 14.36 3.67 -3.75
N GLY A 24 13.15 3.14 -3.98
CA GLY A 24 11.91 3.74 -3.48
C GLY A 24 11.81 3.77 -1.95
N ILE A 25 12.31 2.72 -1.28
CA ILE A 25 12.36 2.61 0.19
C ILE A 25 13.38 3.59 0.77
N GLU A 26 14.54 3.75 0.10
CA GLU A 26 15.54 4.77 0.44
C GLU A 26 15.03 6.20 0.20
N LEU A 27 14.24 6.41 -0.84
CA LEU A 27 13.70 7.72 -1.21
C LEU A 27 12.73 8.23 -0.13
N ILE A 28 11.84 7.37 0.39
CA ILE A 28 10.93 7.72 1.49
C ILE A 28 11.60 7.78 2.87
N LYS A 29 12.92 7.54 2.94
CA LYS A 29 13.74 7.59 4.16
C LYS A 29 13.36 6.58 5.23
N ALA A 30 12.80 5.43 4.86
CA ALA A 30 12.47 4.36 5.81
C ALA A 30 13.68 3.86 6.62
N PRO A 31 14.89 3.65 6.04
CA PRO A 31 16.06 3.20 6.80
C PRO A 31 16.47 4.13 7.96
N ARG A 32 16.15 5.42 7.87
CA ARG A 32 16.41 6.38 8.96
C ARG A 32 15.55 6.10 10.20
N LEU A 33 14.34 5.59 10.00
CA LEU A 33 13.41 5.21 11.08
C LEU A 33 13.75 3.85 11.65
N TRP A 34 14.20 2.93 10.80
CA TRP A 34 14.67 1.62 11.22
C TRP A 34 15.83 1.73 12.22
N ARG A 35 16.78 2.65 11.98
CA ARG A 35 17.89 2.96 12.93
C ARG A 35 17.42 3.53 14.28
N LEU A 36 16.18 4.02 14.35
CA LEU A 36 15.54 4.46 15.59
C LEU A 36 14.69 3.36 16.25
N GLY A 37 14.73 2.14 15.71
CA GLY A 37 13.94 0.99 16.18
C GLY A 37 12.49 1.02 15.70
N CYS A 38 12.13 1.89 14.75
CA CYS A 38 10.79 1.97 14.20
C CYS A 38 10.75 1.21 12.87
N LYS A 39 10.42 -0.09 12.90
CA LYS A 39 10.35 -0.97 11.71
C LYS A 39 8.95 -1.53 11.43
N GLY A 40 7.93 -1.04 12.14
CA GLY A 40 6.54 -1.46 11.96
C GLY A 40 6.05 -2.57 12.89
N GLN A 41 6.85 -2.95 13.90
CA GLN A 41 6.51 -4.00 14.85
C GLN A 41 5.12 -3.79 15.50
N GLY A 42 4.32 -4.86 15.55
CA GLY A 42 2.99 -4.85 16.15
C GLY A 42 1.90 -4.18 15.30
N ILE A 43 2.23 -3.76 14.08
CA ILE A 43 1.27 -3.22 13.12
C ILE A 43 0.93 -4.30 12.09
N VAL A 44 -0.37 -4.49 11.85
CA VAL A 44 -0.88 -5.37 10.78
C VAL A 44 -1.41 -4.50 9.64
N VAL A 45 -0.89 -4.74 8.44
CA VAL A 45 -1.35 -4.15 7.19
C VAL A 45 -2.14 -5.18 6.40
N ALA A 46 -3.40 -4.90 6.10
CA ALA A 46 -4.19 -5.73 5.21
C ALA A 46 -3.91 -5.34 3.75
N VAL A 47 -3.52 -6.32 2.93
CA VAL A 47 -3.26 -6.15 1.50
C VAL A 47 -4.44 -6.77 0.75
N LEU A 48 -5.31 -5.92 0.19
CA LEU A 48 -6.46 -6.35 -0.59
C LEU A 48 -6.09 -6.28 -2.08
N ASP A 49 -5.67 -7.42 -2.64
CA ASP A 49 -5.02 -7.50 -3.96
C ASP A 49 -5.23 -8.91 -4.60
N THR A 50 -4.31 -9.38 -5.44
CA THR A 50 -4.38 -10.68 -6.15
C THR A 50 -4.00 -11.90 -5.32
N GLY A 51 -3.69 -11.71 -4.03
CA GLY A 51 -3.13 -12.75 -3.16
C GLY A 51 -1.66 -12.48 -2.84
N CYS A 52 -0.96 -13.48 -2.32
CA CYS A 52 0.47 -13.36 -2.03
C CYS A 52 1.15 -14.74 -2.06
N GLN A 53 2.37 -14.83 -2.59
CA GLN A 53 3.27 -15.93 -2.25
C GLN A 53 3.79 -15.74 -0.81
N TRP A 54 3.06 -16.24 0.18
CA TRP A 54 3.42 -16.08 1.60
C TRP A 54 4.68 -16.85 2.03
N ASP A 55 5.10 -17.85 1.25
CA ASP A 55 6.33 -18.61 1.47
C ASP A 55 7.52 -18.06 0.66
N HIS A 56 7.36 -16.91 0.01
CA HIS A 56 8.45 -16.19 -0.62
C HIS A 56 9.54 -15.91 0.43
N ILE A 57 10.80 -16.06 0.07
CA ILE A 57 11.92 -15.99 1.02
C ILE A 57 11.91 -14.69 1.86
N ASP A 58 11.60 -13.56 1.23
CA ASP A 58 11.47 -12.26 1.92
C ASP A 58 10.12 -12.01 2.61
N LEU A 59 9.08 -12.82 2.35
CA LEU A 59 7.75 -12.64 2.96
C LEU A 59 7.42 -13.71 4.01
N ARG A 60 8.22 -14.77 4.07
CA ARG A 60 8.01 -15.87 5.00
C ARG A 60 8.10 -15.38 6.44
N GLY A 61 7.00 -15.56 7.16
CA GLY A 61 6.82 -15.10 8.54
C GLY A 61 6.27 -13.67 8.67
N GLN A 62 6.08 -12.95 7.56
CA GLN A 62 5.45 -11.63 7.52
C GLN A 62 3.95 -11.74 7.29
N VAL A 63 3.53 -12.63 6.40
CA VAL A 63 2.12 -12.99 6.23
C VAL A 63 1.67 -13.87 7.39
N ILE A 64 0.67 -13.41 8.15
CA ILE A 64 0.20 -14.10 9.36
C ILE A 64 -1.16 -14.75 9.20
N ASP A 65 -1.94 -14.33 8.21
CA ASP A 65 -3.24 -14.92 7.86
C ASP A 65 -3.69 -14.40 6.47
N GLY A 66 -4.71 -15.01 5.90
CA GLY A 66 -5.31 -14.54 4.67
C GLY A 66 -6.62 -15.24 4.30
N ARG A 67 -7.33 -14.65 3.34
CA ARG A 67 -8.58 -15.20 2.81
C ARG A 67 -8.75 -14.86 1.34
N ASN A 68 -9.32 -15.79 0.60
CA ASN A 68 -9.71 -15.61 -0.80
C ASN A 68 -11.21 -15.32 -0.90
N PHE A 69 -11.54 -14.29 -1.69
CA PHE A 69 -12.89 -13.85 -2.01
C PHE A 69 -13.22 -14.01 -3.49
N THR A 70 -12.26 -14.48 -4.30
CA THR A 70 -12.44 -14.68 -5.74
C THR A 70 -12.93 -16.10 -6.04
N LYS A 71 -13.21 -16.36 -7.33
CA LYS A 71 -13.54 -17.69 -7.83
C LYS A 71 -12.30 -18.51 -8.22
N ASP A 72 -11.11 -17.93 -8.12
CA ASP A 72 -9.86 -18.65 -8.35
C ASP A 72 -9.77 -19.84 -7.39
N TYR A 73 -9.04 -20.87 -7.79
CA TYR A 73 -8.89 -22.09 -6.99
C TYR A 73 -10.23 -22.73 -6.62
N ASN A 74 -11.20 -22.67 -7.53
CA ASN A 74 -12.58 -23.14 -7.32
C ASN A 74 -13.29 -22.46 -6.13
N GLY A 75 -12.89 -21.23 -5.79
CA GLY A 75 -13.47 -20.47 -4.69
C GLY A 75 -13.06 -20.96 -3.30
N ASP A 76 -11.95 -21.71 -3.19
CA ASP A 76 -11.40 -22.10 -1.88
C ASP A 76 -11.01 -20.83 -1.08
N PRO A 77 -11.69 -20.53 0.05
CA PRO A 77 -11.41 -19.32 0.82
C PRO A 77 -10.06 -19.36 1.54
N HIS A 78 -9.44 -20.54 1.67
CA HIS A 78 -8.14 -20.70 2.33
C HIS A 78 -6.97 -20.63 1.35
N ASN A 79 -7.23 -20.63 0.04
CA ASN A 79 -6.19 -20.47 -0.98
C ASN A 79 -6.12 -19.03 -1.48
N PHE A 80 -5.30 -18.22 -0.82
CA PHE A 80 -5.02 -16.82 -1.20
C PHE A 80 -3.66 -16.67 -1.89
N TYR A 81 -3.17 -17.73 -2.56
CA TYR A 81 -1.88 -17.72 -3.24
C TYR A 81 -1.97 -16.81 -4.47
N ASP A 82 -0.87 -16.14 -4.80
CA ASP A 82 -0.84 -15.22 -5.94
C ASP A 82 -0.57 -15.97 -7.24
N ASN A 83 -1.62 -16.17 -8.03
CA ASN A 83 -1.56 -16.64 -9.42
C ASN A 83 -1.38 -15.51 -10.43
N HIS A 84 -1.40 -14.26 -9.99
CA HIS A 84 -1.04 -13.13 -10.82
C HIS A 84 0.44 -12.81 -10.58
N TYR A 85 0.76 -11.82 -9.73
CA TYR A 85 2.09 -11.48 -9.20
C TYR A 85 2.06 -10.12 -8.47
N HIS A 86 1.03 -9.32 -8.74
CA HIS A 86 0.91 -7.95 -8.27
C HIS A 86 0.79 -7.86 -6.75
N GLY A 87 -0.06 -8.68 -6.12
CA GLY A 87 -0.23 -8.70 -4.68
C GLY A 87 1.05 -9.10 -3.93
N THR A 88 1.84 -10.04 -4.47
CA THR A 88 3.17 -10.37 -3.94
C THR A 88 4.14 -9.18 -4.05
N HIS A 89 4.06 -8.39 -5.13
CA HIS A 89 4.88 -7.18 -5.31
C HIS A 89 4.53 -6.10 -4.31
N VAL A 90 3.23 -5.82 -4.14
CA VAL A 90 2.70 -4.90 -3.14
C VAL A 90 3.12 -5.33 -1.73
N ALA A 91 2.96 -6.62 -1.39
CA ALA A 91 3.35 -7.19 -0.10
C ALA A 91 4.85 -6.97 0.21
N GLY A 92 5.72 -7.19 -0.79
CA GLY A 92 7.16 -6.98 -0.65
C GLY A 92 7.53 -5.52 -0.36
N THR A 93 6.91 -4.58 -1.07
CA THR A 93 7.19 -3.15 -0.87
C THR A 93 6.72 -2.69 0.52
N ILE A 94 5.65 -3.28 1.06
CA ILE A 94 5.17 -2.98 2.42
C ILE A 94 6.10 -3.58 3.47
N ALA A 95 6.35 -4.90 3.44
CA ALA A 95 6.92 -5.62 4.57
C ALA A 95 7.81 -6.81 4.20
N ALA A 96 8.48 -6.81 3.04
CA ALA A 96 9.61 -7.73 2.84
C ALA A 96 10.58 -7.59 4.02
N ARG A 97 10.92 -8.72 4.64
CA ARG A 97 11.71 -8.78 5.87
C ARG A 97 13.17 -8.42 5.60
N GLU A 98 13.88 -7.99 6.62
CA GLU A 98 15.33 -7.82 6.57
C GLU A 98 16.00 -9.16 6.93
N ASN A 99 16.56 -9.86 5.95
CA ASN A 99 17.15 -11.21 6.07
C ASN A 99 18.49 -11.38 5.35
N ASP A 100 19.21 -10.28 5.08
CA ASP A 100 20.53 -10.27 4.41
C ASP A 100 20.54 -10.87 2.97
N GLU A 101 19.36 -11.02 2.37
CA GLU A 101 19.13 -11.48 0.99
C GLU A 101 17.89 -10.76 0.43
N GLY A 102 17.71 -10.78 -0.90
CA GLY A 102 16.48 -10.29 -1.52
C GLY A 102 16.28 -8.77 -1.45
N VAL A 103 15.06 -8.36 -1.13
CA VAL A 103 14.68 -6.95 -0.94
C VAL A 103 14.11 -6.71 0.45
N VAL A 104 14.15 -5.46 0.91
CA VAL A 104 13.54 -5.05 2.19
C VAL A 104 12.39 -4.07 1.93
N GLY A 105 11.26 -4.29 2.59
CA GLY A 105 10.07 -3.45 2.50
C GLY A 105 10.13 -2.23 3.42
N ALA A 106 9.18 -1.30 3.30
CA ALA A 106 9.17 -0.07 4.10
C ALA A 106 9.04 -0.33 5.62
N ALA A 107 8.30 -1.38 6.00
CA ALA A 107 8.05 -1.79 7.38
C ALA A 107 8.41 -3.28 7.59
N PRO A 108 9.71 -3.62 7.65
CA PRO A 108 10.16 -5.02 7.63
C PRO A 108 9.82 -5.82 8.90
N GLU A 109 9.27 -5.20 9.95
CA GLU A 109 8.75 -5.89 11.15
C GLU A 109 7.21 -5.81 11.27
N ALA A 110 6.52 -5.19 10.32
CA ALA A 110 5.06 -5.26 10.23
C ALA A 110 4.60 -6.65 9.80
N LYS A 111 3.33 -6.97 10.08
CA LYS A 111 2.69 -8.20 9.61
C LYS A 111 1.64 -7.91 8.54
N LEU A 112 1.40 -8.88 7.68
CA LEU A 112 0.49 -8.79 6.56
C LEU A 112 -0.71 -9.72 6.76
N LEU A 113 -1.91 -9.16 6.55
CA LEU A 113 -3.15 -9.91 6.37
C LEU A 113 -3.49 -9.88 4.88
N ILE A 114 -3.59 -11.03 4.22
CA ILE A 114 -3.83 -11.08 2.76
C ILE A 114 -5.32 -11.25 2.48
N GLY A 115 -5.92 -10.30 1.77
CA GLY A 115 -7.25 -10.46 1.18
C GLY A 115 -7.13 -10.60 -0.33
N LYS A 116 -7.25 -11.81 -0.86
CA LYS A 116 -7.31 -12.01 -2.31
C LYS A 116 -8.71 -11.60 -2.79
N VAL A 117 -8.83 -10.38 -3.29
CA VAL A 117 -10.08 -9.81 -3.79
C VAL A 117 -10.07 -9.64 -5.32
N VAL A 118 -8.87 -9.71 -5.93
CA VAL A 118 -8.65 -9.63 -7.38
C VAL A 118 -8.27 -11.01 -7.92
N ALA A 119 -8.91 -11.40 -9.03
CA ALA A 119 -8.67 -12.69 -9.70
C ALA A 119 -7.37 -12.67 -10.53
N GLU A 120 -7.02 -13.83 -11.09
CA GLU A 120 -5.82 -14.01 -11.92
C GLU A 120 -5.69 -13.02 -13.08
N ASP A 121 -6.83 -12.66 -13.69
CA ASP A 121 -6.89 -11.78 -14.84
C ASP A 121 -6.83 -10.28 -14.48
N GLY A 122 -6.64 -9.96 -13.19
CA GLY A 122 -6.58 -8.59 -12.70
C GLY A 122 -7.95 -7.93 -12.48
N THR A 123 -9.05 -8.68 -12.63
CA THR A 123 -10.42 -8.18 -12.43
C THR A 123 -10.94 -8.49 -11.02
N SER A 124 -11.90 -7.69 -10.57
CA SER A 124 -12.55 -7.83 -9.27
C SER A 124 -13.98 -7.31 -9.31
N THR A 125 -14.80 -7.79 -8.37
CA THR A 125 -16.15 -7.26 -8.15
C THR A 125 -16.15 -6.32 -6.95
N TYR A 126 -17.07 -5.35 -6.92
CA TYR A 126 -17.28 -4.52 -5.73
C TYR A 126 -17.54 -5.37 -4.48
N GLN A 127 -18.31 -6.46 -4.61
CA GLN A 127 -18.61 -7.35 -3.50
C GLN A 127 -17.34 -7.99 -2.91
N ASN A 128 -16.41 -8.47 -3.74
CA ASN A 128 -15.14 -9.04 -3.25
C ASN A 128 -14.35 -8.01 -2.43
N VAL A 129 -14.28 -6.77 -2.90
CA VAL A 129 -13.54 -5.70 -2.22
C VAL A 129 -14.24 -5.30 -0.91
N ILE A 130 -15.57 -5.16 -0.92
CA ILE A 130 -16.38 -4.88 0.28
C ILE A 130 -16.18 -5.98 1.32
N ASP A 131 -16.25 -7.25 0.93
CA ASP A 131 -16.05 -8.39 1.81
C ASP A 131 -14.62 -8.44 2.35
N GLY A 132 -13.61 -8.12 1.52
CA GLY A 132 -12.23 -7.97 1.95
C GLY A 132 -12.03 -6.86 2.99
N ILE A 133 -12.69 -5.71 2.81
CA ILE A 133 -12.67 -4.61 3.79
C ILE A 133 -13.34 -5.06 5.09
N HIS A 134 -14.51 -5.70 5.03
CA HIS A 134 -15.20 -6.22 6.21
C HIS A 134 -14.36 -7.26 6.95
N TYR A 135 -13.71 -8.16 6.20
CA TYR A 135 -12.76 -9.12 6.75
C TYR A 135 -11.63 -8.41 7.50
N ALA A 136 -10.97 -7.42 6.90
CA ALA A 136 -9.90 -6.67 7.55
C ALA A 136 -10.37 -5.93 8.84
N ILE A 137 -11.60 -5.39 8.85
CA ILE A 137 -12.18 -4.73 10.02
C ILE A 137 -12.42 -5.72 11.17
N ASP A 138 -13.01 -6.86 10.85
CA ASP A 138 -13.51 -7.81 11.84
C ASP A 138 -12.44 -8.83 12.26
N TRP A 139 -11.38 -9.03 11.45
CA TRP A 139 -10.29 -9.97 11.70
C TRP A 139 -9.57 -9.72 13.04
N ARG A 140 -9.27 -10.80 13.75
CA ARG A 140 -8.48 -10.81 14.98
C ARG A 140 -7.45 -11.92 14.91
N GLY A 141 -6.19 -11.57 15.14
CA GLY A 141 -5.13 -12.56 15.30
C GLY A 141 -5.24 -13.31 16.64
N PRO A 142 -4.51 -14.43 16.78
CA PRO A 142 -4.54 -15.26 17.99
C PRO A 142 -4.07 -14.53 19.26
N GLY A 143 -3.21 -13.51 19.12
CA GLY A 143 -2.76 -12.64 20.20
C GLY A 143 -3.64 -11.39 20.39
N GLY A 144 -4.78 -11.31 19.70
CA GLY A 144 -5.65 -10.12 19.69
C GLY A 144 -5.17 -9.01 18.76
N GLU A 145 -4.27 -9.31 17.82
CA GLU A 145 -3.83 -8.41 16.77
C GLU A 145 -5.03 -7.93 15.94
N LYS A 146 -4.93 -6.72 15.41
CA LYS A 146 -5.95 -6.08 14.57
C LYS A 146 -5.28 -5.34 13.44
N VAL A 147 -5.94 -5.29 12.28
CA VAL A 147 -5.53 -4.45 11.16
C VAL A 147 -5.52 -2.98 11.59
N ARG A 148 -4.50 -2.25 11.13
CA ARG A 148 -4.35 -0.79 11.35
C ARG A 148 -4.34 -0.01 10.05
N VAL A 149 -3.91 -0.64 8.97
CA VAL A 149 -3.82 -0.07 7.64
C VAL A 149 -4.41 -1.07 6.64
N ILE A 150 -5.27 -0.63 5.73
CA ILE A 150 -5.70 -1.37 4.54
C ILE A 150 -5.00 -0.73 3.34
N SER A 151 -4.37 -1.52 2.49
CA SER A 151 -3.73 -1.10 1.25
C SER A 151 -4.49 -1.66 0.05
N MET A 152 -4.92 -0.80 -0.87
CA MET A 152 -5.67 -1.18 -2.08
C MET A 152 -5.05 -0.54 -3.33
N SER A 153 -4.57 -1.38 -4.24
CA SER A 153 -3.96 -0.95 -5.51
C SER A 153 -4.88 -1.29 -6.70
N LEU A 154 -6.17 -1.01 -6.53
CA LEU A 154 -7.25 -1.32 -7.46
C LEU A 154 -8.21 -0.13 -7.56
N GLY A 155 -9.01 -0.11 -8.62
CA GLY A 155 -10.08 0.87 -8.74
C GLY A 155 -11.00 0.70 -9.94
N GLY A 156 -12.01 1.55 -10.00
CA GLY A 156 -13.03 1.60 -11.04
C GLY A 156 -13.56 3.01 -11.25
N LYS A 157 -14.36 3.18 -12.31
CA LYS A 157 -14.85 4.50 -12.75
C LYS A 157 -16.12 4.96 -12.04
N LYS A 158 -16.81 4.07 -11.32
CA LYS A 158 -18.12 4.33 -10.73
C LYS A 158 -18.01 4.40 -9.22
N ASP A 159 -18.71 5.37 -8.65
CA ASP A 159 -18.99 5.39 -7.22
C ASP A 159 -19.96 4.25 -6.89
N ASP A 160 -19.68 3.52 -5.81
CA ASP A 160 -20.57 2.52 -5.22
C ASP A 160 -20.84 2.87 -3.75
N PRO A 161 -22.09 3.20 -3.37
CA PRO A 161 -22.41 3.58 -2.00
C PRO A 161 -22.08 2.52 -0.94
N HIS A 162 -22.13 1.24 -1.29
CA HIS A 162 -21.80 0.15 -0.36
C HIS A 162 -20.30 0.06 -0.12
N LEU A 163 -19.50 0.27 -1.18
CA LEU A 163 -18.04 0.40 -1.04
C LEU A 163 -17.68 1.61 -0.17
N HIS A 164 -18.32 2.76 -0.41
CA HIS A 164 -18.08 3.96 0.39
C HIS A 164 -18.41 3.74 1.87
N ASP A 165 -19.54 3.10 2.16
CA ASP A 165 -19.95 2.78 3.54
C ASP A 165 -19.00 1.80 4.23
N ALA A 166 -18.46 0.82 3.50
CA ALA A 166 -17.45 -0.10 4.01
C ALA A 166 -16.16 0.64 4.39
N ILE A 167 -15.70 1.59 3.57
CA ILE A 167 -14.54 2.44 3.84
C ILE A 167 -14.78 3.32 5.06
N LYS A 168 -15.93 4.02 5.12
CA LYS A 168 -16.30 4.82 6.29
C LYS A 168 -16.34 3.97 7.56
N ARG A 169 -16.80 2.71 7.48
CA ARG A 169 -16.78 1.78 8.62
C ARG A 169 -15.35 1.43 9.03
N ALA A 170 -14.42 1.20 8.09
CA ALA A 170 -13.01 0.96 8.41
C ALA A 170 -12.39 2.14 9.16
N VAL A 171 -12.57 3.35 8.64
CA VAL A 171 -12.05 4.59 9.26
C VAL A 171 -12.65 4.82 10.65
N ARG A 172 -13.96 4.65 10.82
CA ARG A 172 -14.62 4.72 12.15
C ARG A 172 -14.10 3.68 13.14
N LYS A 173 -13.56 2.56 12.67
CA LYS A 173 -12.94 1.51 13.51
C LYS A 173 -11.45 1.77 13.79
N GLY A 174 -10.91 2.90 13.35
CA GLY A 174 -9.53 3.29 13.60
C GLY A 174 -8.54 2.65 12.63
N ILE A 175 -8.99 2.27 11.43
CA ILE A 175 -8.18 1.67 10.37
C ILE A 175 -7.99 2.71 9.27
N MET A 176 -6.74 3.05 8.96
CA MET A 176 -6.41 3.89 7.83
C MET A 176 -6.59 3.10 6.53
N VAL A 177 -7.26 3.68 5.54
CA VAL A 177 -7.44 3.07 4.21
C VAL A 177 -6.59 3.83 3.22
N VAL A 178 -5.67 3.16 2.54
CA VAL A 178 -4.72 3.74 1.60
C VAL A 178 -4.98 3.16 0.22
N CYS A 179 -5.21 4.02 -0.77
CA CYS A 179 -5.54 3.59 -2.13
C CYS A 179 -4.70 4.29 -3.19
N ALA A 180 -4.45 3.58 -4.27
CA ALA A 180 -3.88 4.17 -5.48
C ALA A 180 -4.84 5.21 -6.08
N ALA A 181 -4.31 6.37 -6.48
CA ALA A 181 -5.09 7.43 -7.12
C ALA A 181 -5.62 7.06 -8.51
N GLY A 182 -4.97 6.11 -9.20
CA GLY A 182 -5.26 5.69 -10.57
C GLY A 182 -4.19 6.12 -11.59
N ASN A 183 -4.18 5.47 -12.75
CA ASN A 183 -3.16 5.63 -13.80
C ASN A 183 -3.75 6.09 -15.15
N ASN A 184 -4.71 6.99 -15.11
CA ASN A 184 -5.43 7.55 -16.25
C ASN A 184 -5.00 8.98 -16.58
N GLY A 185 -4.00 9.51 -15.88
CA GLY A 185 -3.46 10.86 -16.09
C GLY A 185 -2.85 11.04 -17.48
N ASP A 186 -2.89 12.28 -17.96
CA ASP A 186 -2.31 12.71 -19.25
C ASP A 186 -1.12 13.67 -19.07
N GLY A 187 -0.55 13.71 -17.86
CA GLY A 187 0.53 14.61 -17.48
C GLY A 187 0.11 16.08 -17.26
N LYS A 188 -1.18 16.42 -17.28
CA LYS A 188 -1.63 17.81 -17.13
C LYS A 188 -2.45 18.04 -15.87
N VAL A 189 -1.97 18.92 -15.00
CA VAL A 189 -2.66 19.30 -13.75
C VAL A 189 -4.00 20.02 -13.94
N ILE A 190 -4.35 20.38 -15.18
CA ILE A 190 -5.61 21.07 -15.52
C ILE A 190 -6.76 20.09 -15.75
N THR A 191 -6.47 18.83 -16.09
CA THR A 191 -7.48 17.79 -16.23
C THR A 191 -7.80 17.19 -14.86
N THR A 192 -8.79 16.32 -14.81
CA THR A 192 -9.20 15.68 -13.56
C THR A 192 -9.62 14.26 -13.86
N GLU A 193 -8.90 13.32 -13.27
CA GLU A 193 -9.10 11.89 -13.43
C GLU A 193 -9.53 11.29 -12.10
N ILE A 194 -10.70 10.66 -12.11
CA ILE A 194 -11.34 10.12 -10.92
C ILE A 194 -11.29 8.59 -10.98
N THR A 195 -10.92 7.97 -9.87
CA THR A 195 -10.92 6.52 -9.71
C THR A 195 -11.34 6.19 -8.28
N TYR A 196 -12.38 5.37 -8.14
CA TYR A 196 -12.83 4.88 -6.84
C TYR A 196 -12.17 3.55 -6.51
N PRO A 197 -11.81 3.29 -5.25
CA PRO A 197 -12.08 4.09 -4.06
C PRO A 197 -11.11 5.26 -3.79
N GLY A 198 -10.08 5.46 -4.62
CA GLY A 198 -9.05 6.49 -4.40
C GLY A 198 -9.53 7.95 -4.36
N ASP A 199 -10.75 8.23 -4.84
CA ASP A 199 -11.37 9.57 -4.83
C ASP A 199 -12.34 9.77 -3.64
N TYR A 200 -12.46 8.81 -2.72
CA TYR A 200 -13.26 9.02 -1.51
C TYR A 200 -12.48 9.86 -0.48
N PRO A 201 -13.09 10.91 0.12
CA PRO A 201 -12.39 11.79 1.07
C PRO A 201 -11.87 11.11 2.34
N GLU A 202 -12.42 9.95 2.72
CA GLU A 202 -11.97 9.18 3.88
C GLU A 202 -10.74 8.29 3.58
N VAL A 203 -10.33 8.19 2.33
CA VAL A 203 -9.20 7.39 1.88
C VAL A 203 -7.95 8.26 1.80
N VAL A 204 -6.81 7.69 2.17
CA VAL A 204 -5.50 8.26 1.83
C VAL A 204 -5.21 7.96 0.36
N SER A 205 -5.40 8.95 -0.51
CA SER A 205 -5.18 8.82 -1.96
C SER A 205 -3.73 9.05 -2.33
N VAL A 206 -3.12 8.08 -3.01
CA VAL A 206 -1.68 8.07 -3.30
C VAL A 206 -1.38 8.20 -4.78
N GLY A 207 -0.79 9.32 -5.16
CA GLY A 207 -0.21 9.54 -6.50
C GLY A 207 1.22 9.00 -6.63
N ALA A 208 1.75 8.98 -7.85
CA ALA A 208 3.06 8.42 -8.16
C ALA A 208 4.06 9.48 -8.63
N VAL A 209 5.31 9.32 -8.18
CA VAL A 209 6.48 10.03 -8.71
C VAL A 209 7.56 9.06 -9.19
N THR A 210 8.46 9.55 -10.01
CA THR A 210 9.71 8.88 -10.36
C THR A 210 10.70 8.89 -9.19
N LEU A 211 11.77 8.09 -9.29
CA LEU A 211 12.88 8.12 -8.32
C LEU A 211 13.63 9.47 -8.30
N ASP A 212 13.54 10.25 -9.37
CA ASP A 212 14.04 11.62 -9.46
C ASP A 212 13.03 12.68 -8.97
N LYS A 213 11.96 12.22 -8.30
CA LYS A 213 10.89 13.06 -7.72
C LYS A 213 10.11 13.89 -8.73
N GLN A 214 10.01 13.43 -9.98
CA GLN A 214 9.13 14.05 -10.97
C GLN A 214 7.75 13.39 -10.91
N PRO A 215 6.63 14.11 -11.07
CA PRO A 215 5.31 13.50 -11.24
C PRO A 215 5.33 12.43 -12.33
N ALA A 216 4.76 11.26 -12.06
CA ALA A 216 4.61 10.24 -13.10
C ALA A 216 3.48 10.64 -14.05
N GLU A 217 3.73 10.62 -15.36
CA GLU A 217 2.78 11.10 -16.38
C GLU A 217 1.40 10.42 -16.29
N PHE A 218 1.38 9.13 -15.98
CA PHE A 218 0.15 8.36 -15.83
C PHE A 218 -0.62 8.69 -14.55
N SER A 219 -0.01 9.31 -13.54
CA SER A 219 -0.64 9.50 -12.23
C SER A 219 -1.86 10.41 -12.37
N ASN A 220 -3.00 9.95 -11.88
CA ASN A 220 -4.21 10.78 -11.85
C ASN A 220 -3.95 12.09 -11.09
N THR A 221 -4.58 13.17 -11.56
CA THR A 221 -4.64 14.44 -10.85
C THR A 221 -6.10 14.75 -10.49
N ASN A 222 -6.35 15.12 -9.25
CA ASN A 222 -7.68 15.52 -8.77
C ASN A 222 -7.55 16.27 -7.42
N LYS A 223 -8.66 16.63 -6.78
CA LYS A 223 -8.61 17.41 -5.53
C LYS A 223 -8.38 16.54 -4.28
N GLU A 224 -8.50 15.23 -4.40
CA GLU A 224 -8.47 14.26 -3.30
C GLU A 224 -7.10 13.57 -3.17
N ILE A 225 -6.10 13.92 -4.00
CA ILE A 225 -4.73 13.44 -3.81
C ILE A 225 -4.17 13.94 -2.48
N ASP A 226 -3.84 13.01 -1.58
CA ASP A 226 -3.29 13.34 -0.25
C ASP A 226 -1.78 13.47 -0.25
N LEU A 227 -1.08 12.59 -0.95
CA LEU A 227 0.38 12.59 -1.03
C LEU A 227 0.86 11.75 -2.20
N VAL A 228 2.15 11.87 -2.51
CA VAL A 228 2.81 11.04 -3.53
C VAL A 228 3.91 10.20 -2.94
N ALA A 229 4.18 9.08 -3.61
CA ALA A 229 5.27 8.17 -3.28
C ALA A 229 5.90 7.58 -4.55
N PRO A 230 7.07 6.93 -4.45
CA PRO A 230 7.76 6.36 -5.60
C PRO A 230 6.90 5.29 -6.27
N GLY A 231 6.55 5.49 -7.55
CA GLY A 231 5.68 4.60 -8.30
C GLY A 231 6.23 4.20 -9.67
N VAL A 232 7.43 4.65 -10.05
CA VAL A 232 8.08 4.29 -11.32
C VAL A 232 9.36 3.53 -11.04
N ASP A 233 9.55 2.42 -11.77
CA ASP A 233 10.70 1.53 -11.67
C ASP A 233 10.92 0.95 -10.26
N ILE A 234 9.83 0.48 -9.65
CA ILE A 234 9.83 -0.03 -8.28
C ILE A 234 10.11 -1.53 -8.28
N LYS A 235 11.23 -1.90 -7.66
CA LYS A 235 11.65 -3.28 -7.45
C LYS A 235 10.99 -3.89 -6.22
N SER A 236 10.41 -5.07 -6.36
CA SER A 236 9.85 -5.84 -5.25
C SER A 236 9.73 -7.32 -5.60
N THR A 237 9.22 -8.12 -4.66
CA THR A 237 9.00 -9.57 -4.76
C THR A 237 7.90 -9.93 -5.78
N ILE A 238 7.98 -11.09 -6.41
CA ILE A 238 6.90 -11.69 -7.23
C ILE A 238 6.91 -13.21 -7.00
N PRO A 239 5.85 -13.95 -7.41
CA PRO A 239 5.80 -15.39 -7.26
C PRO A 239 6.99 -16.12 -7.89
N LEU A 240 7.21 -17.35 -7.41
CA LEU A 240 8.35 -18.22 -7.72
C LEU A 240 9.68 -17.79 -7.06
N ASN A 241 9.62 -17.09 -5.91
CA ASN A 241 10.81 -16.54 -5.23
C ASN A 241 11.65 -15.61 -6.13
N LYS A 242 10.98 -14.76 -6.92
CA LYS A 242 11.62 -13.87 -7.89
C LYS A 242 11.32 -12.41 -7.57
N TYR A 243 11.91 -11.52 -8.36
CA TYR A 243 11.74 -10.07 -8.21
C TYR A 243 11.33 -9.45 -9.54
N ALA A 244 10.62 -8.33 -9.48
CA ALA A 244 10.27 -7.56 -10.66
C ALA A 244 10.31 -6.05 -10.42
N VAL A 245 10.55 -5.31 -11.49
CA VAL A 245 10.49 -3.85 -11.54
C VAL A 245 9.18 -3.45 -12.21
N LEU A 246 8.28 -2.83 -11.45
CA LEU A 246 6.95 -2.40 -11.90
C LEU A 246 6.78 -0.87 -11.82
N SER A 247 5.88 -0.32 -12.64
CA SER A 247 5.54 1.10 -12.63
C SER A 247 4.03 1.32 -12.63
N GLY A 248 3.53 2.09 -11.65
CA GLY A 248 2.13 2.50 -11.48
C GLY A 248 1.88 3.15 -10.11
N THR A 249 0.77 3.87 -9.92
CA THR A 249 0.32 4.31 -8.57
C THR A 249 0.10 3.14 -7.61
N SER A 250 -0.17 1.95 -8.13
CA SER A 250 -0.16 0.69 -7.39
C SER A 250 1.16 0.36 -6.69
N MET A 251 2.30 0.90 -7.18
CA MET A 251 3.61 0.76 -6.54
C MET A 251 3.91 1.90 -5.56
N ALA A 252 3.28 3.07 -5.71
CA ALA A 252 3.39 4.17 -4.75
C ALA A 252 2.62 3.87 -3.45
N THR A 253 1.41 3.33 -3.58
CA THR A 253 0.50 2.96 -2.47
C THR A 253 1.16 2.10 -1.38
N PRO A 254 1.90 1.01 -1.68
CA PRO A 254 2.55 0.19 -0.66
C PRO A 254 3.68 0.91 0.10
N HIS A 255 4.36 1.89 -0.52
CA HIS A 255 5.33 2.73 0.20
C HIS A 255 4.65 3.54 1.31
N VAL A 256 3.48 4.11 1.00
CA VAL A 256 2.67 4.87 1.96
C VAL A 256 2.12 3.94 3.06
N SER A 257 1.62 2.77 2.70
CA SER A 257 1.07 1.80 3.66
C SER A 257 2.13 1.30 4.65
N GLY A 258 3.32 0.93 4.17
CA GLY A 258 4.44 0.56 5.04
C GLY A 258 5.00 1.75 5.82
N GLY A 259 5.09 2.92 5.20
CA GLY A 259 5.49 4.16 5.88
C GLY A 259 4.55 4.53 7.04
N ALA A 260 3.24 4.41 6.84
CA ALA A 260 2.24 4.59 7.89
C ALA A 260 2.47 3.58 9.03
N ALA A 261 2.74 2.30 8.72
CA ALA A 261 3.03 1.30 9.74
C ALA A 261 4.27 1.67 10.59
N VAL A 262 5.35 2.15 9.97
CA VAL A 262 6.54 2.64 10.67
C VAL A 262 6.21 3.83 11.59
N LEU A 263 5.45 4.81 11.09
CA LEU A 263 5.07 6.00 11.86
C LEU A 263 4.17 5.65 13.05
N ILE A 264 3.15 4.81 12.84
CA ILE A 264 2.23 4.37 13.88
C ILE A 264 3.01 3.63 14.97
N ASN A 265 3.85 2.65 14.61
CA ASN A 265 4.69 1.91 15.54
C ASN A 265 5.54 2.85 16.42
N GLY A 266 6.29 3.76 15.79
CA GLY A 266 7.18 4.68 16.51
C GLY A 266 6.44 5.64 17.44
N PHE A 267 5.33 6.24 16.98
CA PHE A 267 4.59 7.23 17.76
C PHE A 267 3.75 6.60 18.87
N GLU A 268 3.11 5.45 18.64
CA GLU A 268 2.35 4.76 19.69
C GLU A 268 3.27 4.26 20.81
N SER A 269 4.45 3.74 20.46
CA SER A 269 5.48 3.35 21.43
C SER A 269 5.90 4.53 22.31
N LYS A 270 6.16 5.68 21.68
CA LYS A 270 6.56 6.91 22.40
C LYS A 270 5.44 7.49 23.26
N LEU A 271 4.20 7.50 22.75
CA LEU A 271 3.04 8.08 23.45
C LEU A 271 2.42 7.12 24.47
N ARG A 272 2.77 5.84 24.43
CA ARG A 272 2.18 4.76 25.25
C ARG A 272 0.65 4.69 25.16
N ARG A 273 0.12 5.01 23.98
CA ARG A 273 -1.30 4.87 23.65
C ARG A 273 -1.47 4.65 22.16
N ARG A 274 -2.62 4.13 21.76
CA ARG A 274 -2.99 4.06 20.34
C ARG A 274 -3.34 5.44 19.79
N LEU A 275 -3.01 5.64 18.52
CA LEU A 275 -3.46 6.76 17.70
C LEU A 275 -4.85 6.47 17.15
N THR A 276 -5.68 7.50 17.12
CA THR A 276 -6.93 7.50 16.32
C THR A 276 -6.60 7.65 14.84
N GLU A 277 -7.50 7.24 13.95
CA GLU A 277 -7.29 7.36 12.50
C GLU A 277 -6.96 8.80 12.06
N PRO A 278 -7.68 9.85 12.51
CA PRO A 278 -7.32 11.22 12.16
C PRO A 278 -5.93 11.66 12.65
N GLU A 279 -5.47 11.11 13.78
CA GLU A 279 -4.09 11.34 14.25
C GLU A 279 -3.07 10.61 13.37
N MET A 280 -3.38 9.40 12.90
CA MET A 280 -2.54 8.67 11.95
C MET A 280 -2.44 9.42 10.62
N TYR A 281 -3.56 9.90 10.07
CA TYR A 281 -3.59 10.71 8.84
C TYR A 281 -2.77 12.00 8.99
N LYS A 282 -3.00 12.76 10.06
CA LYS A 282 -2.25 13.99 10.34
C LYS A 282 -0.76 13.72 10.56
N LEU A 283 -0.42 12.56 11.13
CA LEU A 283 0.95 12.14 11.29
C LEU A 283 1.59 11.88 9.93
N LEU A 284 0.92 11.14 9.06
CA LEU A 284 1.39 10.82 7.71
C LEU A 284 1.62 12.09 6.86
N THR A 285 0.62 12.99 6.78
CA THR A 285 0.71 14.22 5.98
C THR A 285 1.69 15.26 6.54
N LYS A 286 2.15 15.12 7.79
CA LYS A 286 3.27 15.90 8.34
C LYS A 286 4.64 15.37 7.95
N HIS A 287 4.71 14.11 7.54
CA HIS A 287 5.93 13.44 7.08
C HIS A 287 6.02 13.46 5.56
N THR A 288 5.72 14.62 4.97
CA THR A 288 5.85 14.87 3.53
C THR A 288 6.73 16.09 3.27
N VAL A 289 7.24 16.18 2.04
CA VAL A 289 7.98 17.33 1.53
C VAL A 289 7.35 17.78 0.21
N SER A 290 7.04 19.08 0.10
CA SER A 290 6.60 19.72 -1.15
C SER A 290 7.61 19.42 -2.25
N LEU A 291 7.13 19.08 -3.45
CA LEU A 291 7.92 19.05 -4.68
C LEU A 291 7.72 20.32 -5.50
N ASP A 292 6.99 21.29 -4.95
CA ASP A 292 6.61 22.56 -5.58
C ASP A 292 5.70 22.36 -6.80
N GLU A 293 4.94 21.25 -6.79
CA GLU A 293 3.93 20.93 -7.78
C GLU A 293 2.53 21.39 -7.34
N SER A 294 1.57 21.32 -8.26
CA SER A 294 0.17 21.57 -7.94
C SER A 294 -0.32 20.61 -6.85
N ARG A 295 -1.08 21.13 -5.87
CA ARG A 295 -1.81 20.32 -4.88
C ARG A 295 -2.64 19.20 -5.50
N LYS A 296 -3.14 19.39 -6.72
CA LYS A 296 -3.91 18.35 -7.44
C LYS A 296 -3.07 17.16 -7.91
N ALA A 297 -1.76 17.32 -8.00
CA ALA A 297 -0.82 16.31 -8.46
C ALA A 297 -0.02 15.71 -7.29
N GLU A 298 0.40 16.53 -6.33
CA GLU A 298 1.25 16.08 -5.22
C GLU A 298 0.55 15.96 -3.86
N GLY A 299 -0.66 16.51 -3.71
CA GLY A 299 -1.31 16.60 -2.41
C GLY A 299 -0.44 17.35 -1.39
N HIS A 300 -0.08 16.69 -0.29
CA HIS A 300 0.84 17.20 0.74
C HIS A 300 2.32 17.09 0.35
N GLY A 301 2.64 16.53 -0.81
CA GLY A 301 3.99 16.32 -1.30
C GLY A 301 4.46 14.86 -1.20
N LEU A 302 5.75 14.65 -1.43
CA LEU A 302 6.38 13.33 -1.37
C LEU A 302 6.53 12.84 0.06
N LEU A 303 6.18 11.58 0.33
CA LEU A 303 6.47 10.91 1.59
C LEU A 303 7.97 10.96 1.93
N ASP A 304 8.29 11.54 3.08
CA ASP A 304 9.62 11.54 3.71
C ASP A 304 9.45 11.26 5.20
N LEU A 305 9.64 10.00 5.58
CA LEU A 305 9.44 9.53 6.95
C LEU A 305 10.36 10.23 7.95
N SER A 306 11.45 10.83 7.49
CA SER A 306 12.42 11.50 8.36
C SER A 306 12.09 12.97 8.66
N LYS A 307 11.11 13.54 7.94
CA LYS A 307 10.67 14.91 8.14
C LYS A 307 10.16 15.11 9.57
N GLY A 308 10.60 16.18 10.23
CA GLY A 308 10.20 16.48 11.61
C GLY A 308 10.92 15.67 12.69
N ILE A 309 11.76 14.69 12.32
CA ILE A 309 12.59 13.92 13.26
C ILE A 309 13.92 14.65 13.46
N LYS A 310 14.13 15.18 14.67
CA LYS A 310 15.40 15.82 15.05
C LYS A 310 16.52 14.76 15.05
N PRO A 311 17.72 15.06 14.52
CA PRO A 311 18.87 14.17 14.67
C PRO A 311 19.18 13.98 16.16
N LYS A 312 19.54 12.76 16.56
CA LYS A 312 20.17 12.53 17.87
C LYS A 312 21.52 13.27 17.84
N LYS A 313 21.74 14.15 18.81
CA LYS A 313 23.06 14.75 19.06
C LYS A 313 24.04 13.66 19.49
#